data_AF-A0A5C7Q604-F1
#
_entry.id   AF-A0A5C7Q604-F1
#
_cell.length_a   1.000
_cell.length_b   1.000
_cell.length_c   1.000
_cell.angle_alpha   90.00
_cell.angle_beta   90.00
_cell.angle_gamma   90.00
#
_symmetry.space_group_name_H-M   'P 1'
#
loop_
_entity.id
_entity.type
_entity.pdbx_description
1 polymer ?
#
loop_
_entity_poly.entity_id
_entity_poly.type
_entity_poly.pdbx_seq_one_letter_code
_entity_poly.pdbx_strand_id
1 'polypeptide(L)'
;MPLDAPLPQYQCTNAASDPLQLTVKVWALKIRDADFDTDGSVILRFEEVGNTYFEDKAKGAEWGNLHEPKAGGYWVQWPDGYESYSPAEAFEKGFAPVN
;
A
#
# COMPACT_ATOMS: atom_id res chain seq x y z
N MET A 1 7.84 -14.17 11.41
CA MET A 1 6.39 -14.44 11.26
C MET A 1 6.14 -14.36 9.76
N PRO A 2 5.91 -15.46 9.04
CA PRO A 2 6.06 -15.45 7.58
C PRO A 2 4.91 -14.67 6.96
N LEU A 3 5.23 -13.44 6.55
CA LEU A 3 4.41 -12.53 5.76
C LEU A 3 4.40 -13.01 4.29
N ASP A 4 4.15 -14.31 4.07
CA ASP A 4 4.36 -15.03 2.81
C ASP A 4 3.06 -15.22 2.01
N ALA A 5 2.05 -14.38 2.25
CA ALA A 5 0.99 -14.21 1.26
C ALA A 5 1.63 -13.44 0.08
N PRO A 6 1.45 -13.89 -1.18
CA PRO A 6 1.94 -13.16 -2.35
C PRO A 6 1.09 -11.88 -2.48
N LEU A 7 1.50 -10.85 -1.75
CA LEU A 7 0.97 -9.50 -1.92
C LEU A 7 1.18 -9.10 -3.39
N PRO A 8 0.20 -8.47 -4.04
CA PRO A 8 0.36 -8.04 -5.42
C PRO A 8 1.53 -7.06 -5.51
N GLN A 9 2.47 -7.39 -6.40
CA GLN A 9 3.70 -6.61 -6.61
C GLN A 9 3.47 -5.58 -7.71
N TYR A 10 3.85 -4.36 -7.42
CA TYR A 10 3.83 -3.24 -8.35
C TYR A 10 5.25 -2.76 -8.58
N GLN A 11 5.51 -2.30 -9.80
CA GLN A 11 6.79 -1.78 -10.20
C GLN A 11 6.63 -0.31 -10.57
N CYS A 12 7.34 0.53 -9.83
CA CYS A 12 7.58 1.90 -10.24
C CYS A 12 8.88 1.96 -11.06
N THR A 13 8.80 2.59 -12.23
CA THR A 13 9.96 2.98 -13.03
C THR A 13 10.15 4.48 -12.86
N ASN A 14 11.20 4.90 -12.16
CA ASN A 14 11.48 6.33 -12.04
C ASN A 14 12.04 6.82 -13.39
N ALA A 15 11.17 7.39 -14.22
CA ALA A 15 11.50 7.84 -15.55
C ALA A 15 12.10 9.25 -15.53
N ALA A 16 13.40 9.36 -15.22
CA ALA A 16 14.20 10.51 -15.64
C ALA A 16 15.71 10.27 -15.41
N SER A 17 16.44 9.96 -16.49
CA SER A 17 17.85 10.35 -16.71
C SER A 17 19.02 9.45 -16.26
N ASP A 18 18.81 8.30 -15.62
CA ASP A 18 19.92 7.38 -15.28
C ASP A 18 19.87 6.06 -16.08
N PRO A 19 21.00 5.55 -16.61
CA PRO A 19 21.06 4.30 -17.37
C PRO A 19 20.80 3.04 -16.52
N LEU A 20 20.69 3.19 -15.19
CA LEU A 20 20.29 2.14 -14.26
C LEU A 20 18.79 2.29 -13.99
N GLN A 21 17.96 1.69 -14.83
CA GLN A 21 16.51 1.59 -14.59
C GLN A 21 16.26 0.81 -13.28
N LEU A 22 16.20 1.51 -12.14
CA LEU A 22 15.96 0.90 -10.85
C LEU A 22 14.50 0.47 -10.78
N THR A 23 14.29 -0.83 -10.92
CA THR A 23 12.99 -1.48 -10.86
C THR A 23 12.60 -1.69 -9.40
N VAL A 24 11.90 -0.67 -8.88
CA VAL A 24 11.15 -0.60 -7.63
C VAL A 24 10.10 -1.69 -7.43
N LYS A 25 10.40 -2.94 -7.02
CA LYS A 25 9.31 -3.87 -6.62
C LYS A 25 8.77 -3.49 -5.25
N VAL A 26 7.51 -3.06 -5.20
CA VAL A 26 6.78 -2.76 -3.97
C VAL A 26 5.54 -3.62 -3.89
N TRP A 27 5.04 -3.85 -2.68
CA TRP A 27 3.75 -4.47 -2.47
C TRP A 27 2.71 -3.39 -2.28
N ALA A 28 1.55 -3.50 -2.92
CA ALA A 28 0.47 -2.55 -2.67
C ALA A 28 -0.87 -3.26 -2.49
N LEU A 29 -1.64 -2.83 -1.50
CA LEU A 29 -2.97 -3.34 -1.21
C LEU A 29 -3.96 -2.20 -1.28
N LYS A 30 -5.06 -2.43 -2.00
CA LYS A 30 -6.14 -1.46 -2.05
C LYS A 30 -6.91 -1.49 -0.73
N ILE A 31 -7.11 -0.34 -0.13
CA ILE A 31 -7.88 -0.16 1.10
C ILE A 31 -9.35 -0.09 0.69
N ARG A 32 -10.13 -1.07 1.13
CA ARG A 32 -11.58 -1.08 0.94
C ARG A 32 -12.24 -0.07 1.86
N ASP A 33 -11.79 -0.01 3.10
CA ASP A 33 -12.40 0.80 4.15
C ASP A 33 -11.36 1.16 5.23
N ALA A 34 -11.45 2.37 5.77
CA ALA A 34 -10.56 2.86 6.81
C ALA A 34 -11.40 3.37 7.97
N ASP A 35 -11.35 2.67 9.09
CA ASP A 35 -12.16 2.91 10.28
C ASP A 35 -11.30 3.67 11.31
N PHE A 36 -11.65 4.91 11.61
CA PHE A 36 -10.92 5.73 12.56
C PHE A 36 -11.57 5.61 13.94
N ASP A 37 -10.79 5.14 14.90
CA ASP A 37 -11.22 5.04 16.30
C ASP A 37 -11.09 6.41 17.02
N THR A 38 -11.79 6.55 18.14
CA THR A 38 -11.72 7.76 19.00
C THR A 38 -10.33 7.96 19.62
N ASP A 39 -9.54 6.89 19.76
CA ASP A 39 -8.13 6.93 20.17
C ASP A 39 -7.20 7.54 19.10
N GLY A 40 -7.69 7.74 17.88
CA GLY A 40 -6.93 8.18 16.72
C GLY A 40 -6.29 7.03 15.96
N SER A 41 -6.26 5.83 16.54
CA SER A 41 -5.93 4.58 15.85
C SER A 41 -6.84 4.37 14.64
N VAL A 42 -6.30 3.83 13.54
CA VAL A 42 -7.05 3.57 12.31
C VAL A 42 -6.94 2.09 11.92
N ILE A 43 -8.07 1.46 11.65
CA ILE A 43 -8.14 0.08 11.17
C ILE A 43 -8.31 0.12 9.66
N LEU A 44 -7.28 -0.33 8.96
CA LEU A 44 -7.30 -0.48 7.51
C LEU A 44 -7.87 -1.84 7.14
N ARG A 45 -9.00 -1.85 6.45
CA ARG A 45 -9.58 -3.04 5.82
C ARG A 45 -9.22 -3.02 4.35
N PHE A 46 -8.58 -4.09 3.88
CA PHE A 46 -8.14 -4.19 2.49
C PHE A 46 -9.20 -4.87 1.60
N GLU A 47 -9.14 -4.56 0.32
CA GLU A 47 -9.91 -5.23 -0.71
C GLU A 47 -9.24 -6.58 -1.03
N GLU A 48 -10.04 -7.64 -1.09
CA GLU A 48 -9.59 -8.96 -1.52
C GLU A 48 -9.13 -8.88 -2.98
N VAL A 49 -7.92 -9.37 -3.25
CA VAL A 49 -7.37 -9.43 -4.62
C VAL A 49 -7.39 -10.89 -5.05
N GLY A 50 -8.38 -11.24 -5.89
CA GLY A 50 -8.61 -12.61 -6.32
C GLY A 50 -9.18 -13.47 -5.19
N ASN A 51 -8.45 -14.52 -4.79
CA ASN A 51 -8.83 -15.47 -3.73
C ASN A 51 -8.01 -15.26 -2.44
N THR A 52 -7.32 -14.13 -2.32
CA THR A 52 -6.44 -13.83 -1.19
C THR A 52 -7.15 -12.88 -0.23
N TYR A 53 -7.37 -13.35 1.00
CA TYR A 53 -7.83 -12.55 2.12
C TYR A 53 -6.62 -11.87 2.78
N PHE A 54 -6.77 -10.57 3.07
CA PHE A 54 -5.77 -9.81 3.83
C PHE A 54 -6.35 -9.49 5.20
N GLU A 55 -5.54 -9.70 6.24
CA GLU A 55 -5.90 -9.33 7.60
C GLU A 55 -6.03 -7.80 7.72
N ASP A 56 -7.01 -7.35 8.51
CA ASP A 56 -7.12 -5.94 8.85
C ASP A 56 -5.85 -5.45 9.58
N LYS A 57 -5.41 -4.25 9.23
CA LYS A 57 -4.22 -3.63 9.81
C LYS A 57 -4.67 -2.49 10.70
N ALA A 58 -4.67 -2.72 12.00
CA ALA A 58 -4.70 -1.63 12.97
C ALA A 58 -3.38 -0.86 12.92
N LYS A 59 -3.46 0.44 12.66
CA LYS A 59 -2.37 1.40 12.70
C LYS A 59 -2.62 2.39 13.82
N GLY A 60 -1.56 2.79 14.50
CA GLY A 60 -1.66 3.78 15.57
C GLY A 60 -2.01 5.17 15.04
N ALA A 61 -2.37 6.06 15.96
CA ALA A 61 -2.80 7.42 15.65
C ALA A 61 -1.77 8.23 14.85
N GLU A 62 -0.47 8.02 15.08
CA GLU A 62 0.58 8.71 14.34
C GLU A 62 0.51 8.43 12.83
N TRP A 63 0.28 7.16 12.45
CA TRP A 63 0.20 6.78 11.05
C TRP A 63 -1.10 7.26 10.42
N GLY A 64 -2.22 7.16 11.14
CA GLY A 64 -3.53 7.62 10.69
C GLY A 64 -3.59 9.13 10.48
N ASN A 65 -3.00 9.93 11.38
CA ASN A 65 -2.92 11.39 11.22
C ASN A 65 -1.94 11.82 10.13
N LEU A 66 -0.85 11.07 9.92
CA LEU A 66 0.14 11.40 8.90
C LEU A 66 -0.36 11.11 7.48
N HIS A 67 -1.04 9.97 7.30
CA HIS A 67 -1.42 9.46 5.99
C HIS A 67 -2.90 9.65 5.64
N GLU A 68 -3.76 9.86 6.65
CA GLU A 68 -5.22 10.01 6.49
C GLU A 68 -5.80 9.04 5.45
N PRO A 69 -5.62 7.72 5.66
CA PRO A 69 -5.98 6.71 4.68
C PRO A 69 -7.46 6.83 4.32
N LYS A 70 -7.76 6.81 3.02
CA LYS A 70 -9.14 6.82 2.52
C LYS A 70 -9.47 5.51 1.85
N ALA A 71 -10.74 5.12 1.98
CA ALA A 71 -11.33 4.05 1.18
C ALA A 71 -11.06 4.31 -0.32
N GLY A 72 -10.58 3.29 -1.01
CA GLY A 72 -10.15 3.36 -2.41
C GLY A 72 -8.67 3.63 -2.61
N GLY A 73 -7.94 4.14 -1.60
CA GLY A 73 -6.49 4.33 -1.70
C GLY A 73 -5.70 3.01 -1.63
N TYR A 74 -4.38 3.11 -1.78
CA TYR A 74 -3.47 1.97 -1.73
C TYR A 74 -2.49 2.12 -0.56
N TRP A 75 -2.40 1.07 0.24
CA TRP A 75 -1.32 0.90 1.21
C TRP A 75 -0.15 0.22 0.51
N VAL A 76 1.01 0.87 0.51
CA VAL A 76 2.23 0.42 -0.19
C VAL A 76 3.28 0.05 0.85
N GLN A 77 3.83 -1.15 0.72
CA GLN A 77 4.97 -1.62 1.51
C GLN A 77 6.18 -1.84 0.61
N TRP A 78 7.28 -1.22 1.02
CA TRP A 78 8.57 -1.30 0.37
C TRP A 78 9.36 -2.51 0.89
N PRO A 79 10.28 -3.06 0.08
CA PRO A 79 11.12 -4.19 0.47
C PRO A 79 12.02 -3.91 1.69
N ASP A 80 12.30 -2.64 1.95
CA ASP A 80 13.06 -2.18 3.12
C ASP A 80 12.24 -2.24 4.43
N GLY A 81 10.96 -2.63 4.34
CA GLY A 81 10.01 -2.64 5.46
C GLY A 81 9.31 -1.29 5.70
N TYR A 82 9.60 -0.28 4.88
CA TYR A 82 8.91 1.01 4.93
C TYR A 82 7.48 0.89 4.40
N GLU A 83 6.52 1.51 5.08
CA GLU A 83 5.09 1.46 4.73
C GLU A 83 4.62 2.89 4.44
N SER A 84 3.88 3.09 3.36
CA SER A 84 3.37 4.39 2.94
C SER A 84 1.98 4.27 2.33
N TYR A 85 1.20 5.34 2.38
CA TYR A 85 -0.11 5.42 1.74
C TYR A 85 -0.01 6.22 0.44
N SER A 86 -0.65 5.73 -0.61
CA SER A 86 -0.82 6.46 -1.86
C SER A 86 -2.30 6.49 -2.26
N PRO A 87 -2.84 7.65 -2.65
CA PRO A 87 -4.18 7.72 -3.20
C PRO A 87 -4.28 6.97 -4.53
N ALA A 88 -5.46 6.42 -4.85
CA ALA A 88 -5.71 5.60 -6.04
C ALA A 88 -5.18 6.24 -7.33
N GLU A 89 -5.56 7.50 -7.54
CA GLU A 89 -5.21 8.24 -8.75
C GLU A 89 -3.69 8.42 -8.94
N ALA A 90 -2.96 8.67 -7.84
CA ALA A 90 -1.50 8.78 -7.90
C ALA A 90 -0.84 7.42 -8.11
N PHE A 91 -1.39 6.38 -7.49
CA PHE A 91 -0.87 5.02 -7.58
C PHE A 91 -1.04 4.45 -8.99
N GLU A 92 -2.25 4.49 -9.55
CA GLU A 92 -2.56 3.97 -10.88
C GLU A 92 -1.82 4.73 -12.00
N LYS A 93 -1.48 6.00 -11.77
CA LYS A 93 -0.73 6.82 -12.73
C LYS A 93 0.78 6.58 -12.67
N GLY A 94 1.32 6.17 -11.52
CA GLY A 94 2.76 6.05 -11.27
C GLY A 94 3.29 4.62 -11.16
N PHE A 95 2.43 3.65 -10.89
CA PHE A 95 2.80 2.26 -10.65
C PHE A 95 2.18 1.35 -11.72
N ALA A 96 3.02 0.54 -12.35
CA ALA A 96 2.56 -0.51 -13.24
C ALA A 96 2.42 -1.83 -12.45
N PRO A 97 1.32 -2.58 -12.60
CA PRO A 97 1.23 -3.93 -12.04
C PRO A 97 2.30 -4.82 -12.65
N VAL A 98 3.04 -5.55 -11.81
CA VAL A 98 3.97 -6.59 -12.28
C VAL A 98 3.17 -7.87 -12.46
N ASN A 99 3.10 -8.34 -13.70
CA ASN A 99 2.38 -9.57 -14.06
C ASN A 99 3.30 -10.78 -14.12
#